data_AF-A0A7S3BYH3-F1
#
_entry.id   AF-A0A7S3BYH3-F1
#
_cell.length_a   1.000
_cell.length_b   1.000
_cell.length_c   1.000
_cell.angle_alpha   90.00
_cell.angle_beta   90.00
_cell.angle_gamma   90.00
#
_symmetry.space_group_name_H-M   'P 1'
#
loop_
_entity.id
_entity.type
_entity.pdbx_description
1 polymer ?
#
loop_
_entity_poly.entity_id
_entity_poly.type
_entity_poly.pdbx_seq_one_letter_code
_entity_poly.pdbx_strand_id
1 'polypeptide(L)'
;SSYMVAVERQSVLSKINSVLVVAGLNDTVWSIRDCDSTLFVLVYKKLFGKLPGIIASPSTSEEHSTNFEVILSAISSDVLEMDLTHIKPDELAQGDLQALHNLAEIFSELCDILLQRDDEGEGQVRQLPRVELARTEASTRPASAVPA
;
A
#
# COMPACT_ATOMS: atom_id res chain seq x y z
N SER A 1 8.48 27.84 -16.18
CA SER A 1 9.53 27.55 -17.17
C SER A 1 9.32 26.14 -17.72
N SER A 2 9.16 25.97 -19.04
CA SER A 2 8.85 24.67 -19.68
C SER A 2 9.87 23.56 -19.36
N TYR A 3 11.14 23.94 -19.18
CA TYR A 3 12.22 23.03 -18.79
C TYR A 3 12.01 22.40 -17.41
N MET A 4 11.56 23.19 -16.42
CA MET A 4 11.34 22.69 -15.06
C MET A 4 10.24 21.62 -15.03
N VAL A 5 9.17 21.83 -15.79
CA VAL A 5 8.07 20.86 -15.89
C VAL A 5 8.53 19.57 -16.58
N ALA A 6 9.45 19.65 -17.55
CA ALA A 6 10.02 18.46 -18.18
C ALA A 6 10.90 17.65 -17.20
N VAL A 7 11.72 18.34 -16.40
CA VAL A 7 12.53 17.71 -15.33
C VAL A 7 11.64 17.03 -14.30
N GLU A 8 10.58 17.71 -13.87
CA GLU A 8 9.59 17.18 -12.92
C GLU A 8 8.90 15.93 -13.47
N ARG A 9 8.40 15.98 -14.72
CA ARG A 9 7.83 14.79 -15.38
C ARG A 9 8.81 13.62 -15.39
N GLN A 10 10.06 13.87 -15.75
CA GLN A 10 11.07 12.81 -15.80
C GLN A 10 11.36 12.23 -14.41
N SER A 11 11.34 13.06 -13.37
CA SER A 11 11.47 12.63 -11.97
C SER A 11 10.32 11.70 -11.57
N VAL A 12 9.08 12.08 -11.88
CA VAL A 12 7.88 11.26 -11.60
C VAL A 12 7.96 9.92 -12.33
N LEU A 13 8.28 9.93 -13.63
CA LEU A 13 8.43 8.69 -14.41
C LEU A 13 9.54 7.80 -13.85
N SER A 14 10.67 8.37 -13.45
CA SER A 14 11.75 7.62 -12.83
C SER A 14 11.29 6.96 -11.53
N LYS A 15 10.57 7.69 -10.68
CA LYS A 15 10.05 7.16 -9.40
C LYS A 15 9.06 6.03 -9.64
N ILE A 16 8.11 6.19 -10.55
CA ILE A 16 7.12 5.15 -10.89
C ILE A 16 7.83 3.90 -11.43
N ASN A 17 8.79 4.06 -12.35
CA ASN A 17 9.55 2.93 -12.88
C ASN A 17 10.35 2.21 -11.78
N SER A 18 10.92 2.93 -10.82
CA SER A 18 11.54 2.31 -9.65
C SER A 18 10.54 1.46 -8.86
N VAL A 19 9.33 1.97 -8.60
CA VAL A 19 8.27 1.19 -7.92
C VAL A 19 7.91 -0.07 -8.69
N LEU A 20 7.77 0.00 -10.02
CA LEU A 20 7.47 -1.18 -10.85
C LEU A 20 8.55 -2.26 -10.70
N VAL A 21 9.82 -1.86 -10.79
CA VAL A 21 10.96 -2.78 -10.65
C VAL A 21 10.98 -3.42 -9.26
N VAL A 22 10.84 -2.62 -8.21
CA VAL A 22 10.91 -3.09 -6.81
C VAL A 22 9.71 -3.99 -6.48
N ALA A 23 8.52 -3.70 -7.03
CA ALA A 23 7.36 -4.59 -6.93
C ALA A 23 7.51 -5.90 -7.74
N GLY A 24 8.57 -6.05 -8.54
CA GLY A 24 8.79 -7.22 -9.39
C GLY A 24 7.90 -7.26 -10.63
N LEU A 25 7.53 -6.09 -11.15
CA LEU A 25 6.87 -5.91 -12.45
C LEU A 25 7.94 -5.57 -13.51
N ASN A 26 7.96 -6.31 -14.62
CA ASN A 26 8.88 -6.08 -15.72
C ASN A 26 8.30 -5.10 -16.76
N ASP A 27 7.66 -4.03 -16.29
CA ASP A 27 7.06 -2.99 -17.12
C ASP A 27 7.84 -1.68 -17.00
N THR A 28 7.75 -0.83 -18.01
CA THR A 28 8.38 0.50 -17.99
C THR A 28 7.44 1.51 -18.65
N VAL A 29 7.14 2.58 -17.92
CA VAL A 29 6.34 3.69 -18.40
C VAL A 29 7.24 4.80 -18.95
N TRP A 30 6.84 5.33 -20.11
CA TRP A 30 7.59 6.38 -20.82
C TRP A 30 6.83 7.71 -20.87
N SER A 31 5.56 7.69 -20.48
CA SER A 31 4.66 8.84 -20.54
C SER A 31 3.75 8.86 -19.31
N ILE A 32 3.47 10.06 -18.80
CA ILE A 32 2.53 10.30 -17.69
C ILE A 32 1.14 9.75 -18.01
N ARG A 33 0.77 9.69 -19.30
CA ARG A 33 -0.51 9.12 -19.75
C ARG A 33 -0.64 7.61 -19.48
N ASP A 34 0.49 6.92 -19.34
CA ASP A 34 0.52 5.49 -19.03
C ASP A 34 0.48 5.24 -17.51
N CYS A 35 0.57 6.30 -16.70
CA CYS A 35 0.51 6.26 -15.24
C CYS A 35 -0.94 6.35 -14.75
N ASP A 36 -1.80 5.49 -15.27
CA ASP A 36 -3.23 5.47 -14.97
C ASP A 36 -3.57 4.56 -13.78
N SER A 37 -4.86 4.50 -13.40
CA SER A 37 -5.28 3.64 -12.29
C SER A 37 -4.98 2.16 -12.55
N THR A 38 -4.97 1.71 -13.80
CA THR A 38 -4.73 0.30 -14.15
C THR A 38 -3.34 -0.13 -13.74
N LEU A 39 -2.34 0.71 -13.98
CA LEU A 39 -0.97 0.50 -13.54
C LEU A 39 -0.88 0.35 -12.03
N PHE A 40 -1.49 1.28 -11.27
CA PHE A 40 -1.43 1.25 -9.80
C PHE A 40 -2.24 0.11 -9.19
N VAL A 41 -3.33 -0.35 -9.84
CA VAL A 41 -4.01 -1.59 -9.46
C VAL A 41 -3.09 -2.80 -9.63
N LEU A 42 -2.29 -2.85 -10.70
CA LEU A 42 -1.32 -3.94 -10.90
C LEU A 42 -0.24 -3.94 -9.81
N VAL A 43 0.30 -2.77 -9.46
CA VAL A 43 1.26 -2.61 -8.36
C VAL A 43 0.64 -3.06 -7.05
N TYR A 44 -0.53 -2.53 -6.68
CA TYR A 44 -1.23 -2.95 -5.47
C TYR A 44 -1.46 -4.46 -5.45
N LYS A 45 -1.92 -5.03 -6.57
CA LYS A 45 -2.21 -6.45 -6.67
C LYS A 45 -0.97 -7.32 -6.49
N LYS A 46 0.17 -6.85 -6.97
CA LYS A 46 1.44 -7.54 -6.85
C LYS A 46 1.95 -7.55 -5.41
N LEU A 47 1.74 -6.46 -4.67
CA LEU A 47 2.22 -6.30 -3.29
C LEU A 47 1.28 -6.92 -2.25
N PHE A 48 -0.03 -6.68 -2.37
CA PHE A 48 -1.02 -7.00 -1.33
C PHE A 48 -2.08 -8.02 -1.76
N GLY A 49 -2.12 -8.40 -3.05
CA GLY A 49 -3.10 -9.34 -3.58
C GLY A 49 -4.39 -8.66 -4.09
N LYS A 50 -5.52 -9.35 -4.04
CA LYS A 50 -6.72 -8.89 -4.76
C LYS A 50 -7.32 -7.61 -4.15
N LEU A 51 -7.52 -6.60 -4.99
CA LEU A 51 -8.29 -5.38 -4.65
C LEU A 51 -9.73 -5.49 -5.21
N PRO A 52 -10.76 -5.69 -4.37
CA PRO A 52 -12.16 -5.66 -4.80
C PRO A 52 -12.64 -4.24 -5.11
N GLY A 53 -13.74 -4.11 -5.85
CA GLY A 53 -14.38 -2.81 -6.11
C GLY A 53 -13.81 -2.00 -7.28
N ILE A 54 -12.76 -2.49 -7.94
CA ILE A 54 -12.15 -1.86 -9.12
C ILE A 54 -12.99 -2.08 -10.39
N ILE A 55 -13.14 -1.03 -11.19
CA ILE A 55 -13.63 -1.06 -12.56
C ILE A 55 -12.54 -1.70 -13.44
N ALA A 56 -12.83 -2.87 -14.02
CA ALA A 56 -11.81 -3.72 -14.67
C ALA A 56 -11.26 -3.18 -16.00
N SER A 57 -11.96 -2.26 -16.66
CA SER A 57 -11.54 -1.66 -17.94
C SER A 57 -11.95 -0.18 -17.95
N PRO A 58 -11.30 0.66 -17.12
CA PRO A 58 -11.61 2.07 -17.05
C PRO A 58 -11.24 2.73 -18.37
N SER A 59 -12.11 3.62 -18.84
CA SER A 59 -12.03 4.29 -20.13
C SER A 59 -12.18 5.81 -20.00
N THR A 60 -12.73 6.29 -18.88
CA THR A 60 -12.90 7.72 -18.59
C THR A 60 -12.10 8.14 -17.37
N SER A 61 -11.85 9.46 -17.25
CA SER A 61 -11.17 10.03 -16.09
C SER A 61 -11.93 9.76 -14.79
N GLU A 62 -13.26 9.73 -14.82
CA GLU A 62 -14.10 9.45 -13.65
C GLU A 62 -13.99 7.98 -13.22
N GLU A 63 -13.90 7.04 -14.17
CA GLU A 63 -13.68 5.62 -13.88
C GLU A 63 -12.28 5.40 -13.28
N HIS A 64 -11.25 6.06 -13.83
CA HIS A 64 -9.91 6.05 -13.25
C HIS A 64 -9.89 6.68 -11.85
N SER A 65 -10.58 7.80 -11.64
CA SER A 65 -10.71 8.47 -10.34
C SER A 65 -11.37 7.54 -9.31
N THR A 66 -12.45 6.85 -9.70
CA THR A 66 -13.11 5.84 -8.86
C THR A 66 -12.16 4.71 -8.45
N ASN A 67 -11.34 4.22 -9.39
CA ASN A 67 -10.34 3.21 -9.09
C ASN A 67 -9.25 3.74 -8.15
N PHE A 68 -8.79 4.98 -8.34
CA PHE A 68 -7.83 5.60 -7.45
C PHE A 68 -8.38 5.80 -6.03
N GLU A 69 -9.64 6.18 -5.87
CA GLU A 69 -10.31 6.27 -4.57
C GLU A 69 -10.27 4.90 -3.85
N VAL A 70 -10.57 3.81 -4.56
CA VAL A 70 -10.52 2.46 -3.99
C VAL A 70 -9.09 2.08 -3.58
N ILE A 71 -8.08 2.40 -4.39
CA ILE A 71 -6.67 2.15 -4.07
C ILE A 71 -6.26 2.95 -2.82
N LEU A 72 -6.54 4.25 -2.79
CA LEU A 72 -6.18 5.13 -1.68
C LEU A 72 -6.87 4.69 -0.39
N SER A 73 -8.17 4.37 -0.46
CA SER A 73 -8.91 3.87 0.69
C SER A 73 -8.31 2.57 1.22
N ALA A 74 -7.96 1.62 0.35
CA ALA A 74 -7.40 0.35 0.78
C ALA A 74 -5.99 0.51 1.37
N ILE A 75 -5.14 1.38 0.83
CA ILE A 75 -3.83 1.68 1.42
C ILE A 75 -4.03 2.34 2.80
N SER A 76 -4.93 3.31 2.88
CA SER A 76 -5.21 4.06 4.10
C SER A 76 -5.74 3.16 5.22
N SER A 77 -6.75 2.33 4.94
CA SER A 77 -7.41 1.50 5.95
C SER A 77 -6.68 0.20 6.26
N ASP A 78 -6.13 -0.47 5.24
CA ASP A 78 -5.69 -1.86 5.37
C ASP A 78 -4.17 -1.99 5.50
N VAL A 79 -3.41 -0.94 5.16
CA VAL A 79 -1.94 -1.00 5.11
C VAL A 79 -1.29 -0.01 6.08
N LEU A 80 -1.63 1.27 6.01
CA LEU A 80 -0.97 2.33 6.78
C LEU A 80 -1.72 2.73 8.06
N GLU A 81 -3.02 2.45 8.15
CA GLU A 81 -3.90 2.97 9.21
C GLU A 81 -3.84 4.50 9.36
N MET A 82 -3.67 5.22 8.25
CA MET A 82 -3.55 6.68 8.22
C MET A 82 -4.27 7.32 7.03
N ASP A 83 -4.73 8.56 7.20
CA ASP A 83 -5.47 9.28 6.17
C ASP A 83 -4.57 9.76 5.00
N LEU A 84 -4.99 9.49 3.77
CA LEU A 84 -4.33 9.94 2.54
C LEU A 84 -5.03 11.14 1.88
N THR A 85 -5.70 11.98 2.67
CA THR A 85 -6.55 13.10 2.19
C THR A 85 -5.83 14.17 1.38
N HIS A 86 -4.50 14.21 1.42
CA HIS A 86 -3.66 15.12 0.64
C HIS A 86 -3.51 14.68 -0.83
N ILE A 87 -3.84 13.44 -1.16
CA ILE A 87 -3.80 12.92 -2.53
C ILE A 87 -5.23 12.81 -3.02
N LYS A 88 -5.57 13.53 -4.10
CA LYS A 88 -6.91 13.50 -4.67
C LYS A 88 -6.99 12.52 -5.83
N PRO A 89 -8.01 11.63 -5.86
CA PRO A 89 -8.19 10.69 -6.96
C PRO A 89 -8.39 11.37 -8.33
N ASP A 90 -9.08 12.50 -8.36
CA ASP A 90 -9.29 13.26 -9.59
C ASP A 90 -7.98 13.84 -10.15
N GLU A 91 -7.08 14.30 -9.27
CA GLU A 91 -5.76 14.81 -9.68
C GLU A 91 -4.89 13.68 -10.23
N LEU A 92 -4.95 12.49 -9.61
CA LEU A 92 -4.30 11.27 -10.15
C LEU A 92 -4.86 10.88 -11.52
N ALA A 93 -6.18 10.87 -11.68
CA ALA A 93 -6.84 10.52 -12.95
C ALA A 93 -6.50 11.51 -14.08
N GLN A 94 -6.24 12.77 -13.74
CA GLN A 94 -5.80 13.79 -14.68
C GLN A 94 -4.30 13.74 -14.99
N GLY A 95 -3.54 12.89 -14.30
CA GLY A 95 -2.09 12.78 -14.45
C GLY A 95 -1.32 13.94 -13.82
N ASP A 96 -1.84 14.52 -12.74
CA ASP A 96 -1.12 15.54 -11.98
C ASP A 96 0.21 14.99 -11.46
N LEU A 97 1.29 15.72 -11.70
CA LEU A 97 2.64 15.25 -11.44
C LEU A 97 2.90 15.09 -9.95
N GLN A 98 2.40 16.00 -9.13
CA GLN A 98 2.61 15.96 -7.68
C GLN A 98 1.78 14.83 -7.06
N ALA A 99 0.52 14.67 -7.47
CA ALA A 99 -0.32 13.58 -6.99
C ALA A 99 0.29 12.20 -7.34
N LEU A 100 0.74 12.03 -8.59
CA LEU A 100 1.41 10.80 -9.03
C LEU A 100 2.73 10.55 -8.29
N HIS A 101 3.51 11.60 -8.05
CA HIS A 101 4.73 11.51 -7.25
C HIS A 101 4.42 11.01 -5.83
N ASN A 102 3.47 11.65 -5.16
CA ASN A 102 3.10 11.32 -3.78
C ASN A 102 2.61 9.86 -3.67
N LEU A 103 1.77 9.42 -4.61
CA LEU A 103 1.31 8.03 -4.62
C LEU A 103 2.46 7.05 -4.88
N ALA A 104 3.36 7.35 -5.82
CA ALA A 104 4.52 6.51 -6.10
C ALA A 104 5.50 6.48 -4.92
N GLU A 105 5.64 7.58 -4.17
CA GLU A 105 6.46 7.64 -2.96
C GLU A 105 5.90 6.72 -1.87
N ILE A 106 4.59 6.74 -1.63
CA ILE A 106 3.93 5.79 -0.71
C ILE A 106 4.19 4.35 -1.14
N PHE A 107 3.98 4.01 -2.42
CA PHE A 107 4.26 2.65 -2.89
C PHE A 107 5.73 2.26 -2.76
N SER A 108 6.66 3.20 -2.98
CA SER A 108 8.10 2.96 -2.79
C SER A 108 8.41 2.59 -1.35
N GLU A 109 7.91 3.36 -0.38
CA GLU A 109 8.10 3.08 1.05
C GLU A 109 7.48 1.73 1.45
N LEU A 110 6.28 1.44 0.94
CA LEU A 110 5.61 0.15 1.17
C LEU A 110 6.43 -1.02 0.60
N CYS A 111 7.00 -0.87 -0.59
CA CYS A 111 7.87 -1.89 -1.17
C CYS A 111 9.11 -2.13 -0.31
N ASP A 112 9.75 -1.06 0.18
CA ASP A 112 10.94 -1.17 1.03
C ASP A 112 10.62 -1.91 2.35
N ILE A 113 9.47 -1.63 2.96
CA ILE A 113 9.00 -2.34 4.18
C ILE A 113 8.77 -3.83 3.90
N LEU A 114 8.15 -4.17 2.76
CA LEU A 114 7.85 -5.55 2.40
C LEU A 114 9.13 -6.34 2.08
N LEU A 115 10.05 -5.76 1.30
CA LEU A 115 11.33 -6.40 0.97
C LEU A 115 12.21 -6.62 2.19
N GLN A 116 12.28 -5.65 3.11
CA GLN A 116 13.01 -5.83 4.38
C GLN A 116 12.49 -7.04 5.17
N ARG A 117 11.17 -7.25 5.20
CA ARG A 117 10.57 -8.42 5.88
C ARG A 117 10.91 -9.74 5.20
N ASP A 118 11.01 -9.75 3.87
CA ASP A 118 11.37 -10.95 3.11
C ASP A 118 12.86 -11.30 3.28
N ASP A 119 13.75 -10.30 3.28
CA ASP A 119 15.19 -10.48 3.54
C ASP A 119 15.49 -10.87 5.00
N GLU A 120 14.75 -10.33 5.97
CA GLU A 120 14.81 -10.78 7.37
C GLU A 120 14.21 -12.19 7.56
N GLY A 121 13.50 -12.71 6.55
CA GLY A 121 12.79 -14.00 6.53
C GLY A 121 13.67 -15.24 6.41
N GLU A 122 14.98 -15.12 6.11
CA GLU A 122 15.93 -16.23 6.21
C GLU A 122 16.57 -16.35 7.61
N GLY A 123 16.09 -15.59 8.61
CA GLY A 123 16.60 -15.67 9.97
C GLY A 123 15.70 -15.06 11.04
N GLN A 124 14.75 -15.87 11.55
CA GLN A 124 13.98 -15.76 12.80
C GLN A 124 12.49 -15.40 12.69
N VAL A 125 11.68 -16.41 13.04
CA VAL A 125 10.30 -16.30 13.51
C VAL A 125 10.17 -15.15 14.52
N ARG A 126 9.38 -14.13 14.19
CA ARG A 126 8.88 -13.16 15.19
C ARG A 126 7.37 -13.28 15.31
N GLN A 127 6.96 -14.05 16.32
CA GLN A 127 5.64 -13.91 16.93
C GLN A 127 5.47 -12.45 17.37
N LEU A 128 4.36 -11.84 16.95
CA LEU A 128 3.89 -10.59 17.56
C LEU A 128 3.68 -10.84 19.07
N PRO A 129 4.10 -9.93 19.96
CA PRO A 129 3.86 -10.08 21.39
C PRO A 129 2.35 -9.94 21.64
N ARG A 130 1.71 -11.07 22.00
CA ARG A 130 0.39 -11.04 22.62
C ARG A 130 0.54 -10.26 23.91
N VAL A 131 -0.13 -9.12 24.00
CA VAL A 131 -0.20 -8.32 25.24
C VAL A 131 -0.76 -9.24 26.34
N GLU A 132 0.14 -9.73 27.18
CA GLU A 132 -0.18 -10.50 28.38
C GLU A 132 -0.69 -9.49 29.41
N LEU A 133 -2.01 -9.28 29.47
CA LEU A 133 -2.60 -8.60 30.62
C LEU A 133 -2.41 -9.51 31.83
N ALA A 134 -1.55 -9.04 32.72
CA ALA A 134 -1.04 -9.74 33.88
C ALA A 134 -2.14 -10.27 34.82
N ARG A 135 -1.82 -11.43 35.38
CA ARG A 135 -2.43 -12.13 36.51
C ARG A 135 -2.61 -11.23 37.74
N THR A 136 -3.65 -11.52 38.53
CA THR A 136 -3.45 -11.71 39.99
C THR A 136 -4.38 -12.81 40.53
N GLU A 137 -3.76 -13.85 41.06
CA GLU A 137 -4.31 -14.94 41.88
C GLU A 137 -4.83 -14.35 43.23
N ALA A 138 -5.75 -14.93 44.00
CA ALA A 138 -5.64 -16.20 44.72
C ALA A 138 -6.83 -16.40 45.69
N SER A 139 -6.88 -17.60 46.31
CA SER A 139 -7.57 -17.96 47.57
C SER A 139 -9.08 -18.20 47.49
N THR A 140 -9.64 -19.37 47.85
CA THR A 140 -9.19 -20.44 48.76
C THR A 140 -10.04 -21.71 48.54
N ARG A 141 -9.41 -22.90 48.52
CA ARG A 141 -10.02 -24.17 48.98
C ARG A 141 -9.53 -24.42 50.42
N PRO A 142 -10.29 -25.14 51.26
CA PRO A 142 -10.07 -26.60 51.39
C PRO A 142 -11.42 -27.36 51.41
N ALA A 143 -11.59 -28.47 50.69
CA ALA A 143 -11.17 -29.84 51.03
C ALA A 143 -11.85 -30.41 52.30
N SER A 144 -12.86 -31.25 52.12
CA SER A 144 -12.99 -32.49 52.89
C SER A 144 -13.61 -33.59 52.03
N ALA A 145 -13.00 -34.77 52.09
CA ALA A 145 -13.43 -36.03 51.51
C ALA A 145 -14.43 -36.71 52.50
N VAL A 146 -15.56 -37.31 52.06
CA VAL A 146 -15.81 -38.77 51.79
C VAL A 146 -15.67 -39.64 53.06
N PRO A 147 -16.34 -40.81 53.28
CA PRO A 147 -17.49 -41.51 52.64
C PRO A 147 -18.58 -42.00 53.63
N ALA A 148 -19.69 -42.55 53.12
CA ALA A 148 -20.19 -43.92 53.38
C ALA A 148 -21.43 -44.20 52.52
#